data_AF-A0A0M0BVP2-F1
#
_entry.id   AF-A0A0M0BVP2-F1
#
_cell.length_a   1.000
_cell.length_b   1.000
_cell.length_c   1.000
_cell.angle_alpha   90.00
_cell.angle_beta   90.00
_cell.angle_gamma   90.00
#
_symmetry.space_group_name_H-M   'P 1'
#
loop_
_entity.id
_entity.type
_entity.pdbx_description
1 polymer ?
#
loop_
_entity_poly.entity_id
_entity_poly.type
_entity_poly.pdbx_seq_one_letter_code
_entity_poly.pdbx_strand_id
1 'polypeptide(L)'
;MFKRELNLGKQHPRIIREKKTIDKMVHIYCKSHHNIKSNQLCDECNEFLEYAFIRLDKCPFQEEKSTCGKCVVHCYQPQMREKAKKIMRYSGPRMLLHSPILALHHLIDGRKKPQTLKEVKEKKSKKSS
;
A
#
# COMPACT_ATOMS: atom_id res chain seq x y z
N MET A 1 2.90 13.69 -17.05
CA MET A 1 1.49 14.01 -16.78
C MET A 1 0.77 12.74 -16.34
N PHE A 2 0.48 12.57 -15.05
CA PHE A 2 -0.48 11.57 -14.56
C PHE A 2 -1.66 12.32 -13.96
N LYS A 3 -2.44 12.96 -14.84
CA LYS A 3 -3.79 13.44 -14.52
C LYS A 3 -4.71 12.21 -14.46
N ARG A 4 -4.64 11.46 -13.37
CA ARG A 4 -5.82 10.77 -12.84
C ARG A 4 -6.16 11.57 -11.60
N GLU A 5 -7.17 12.42 -11.73
CA GLU A 5 -7.95 12.93 -10.62
C GLU A 5 -8.41 11.70 -9.82
N LEU A 6 -7.55 11.28 -8.89
CA LEU A 6 -7.92 10.37 -7.84
C LEU A 6 -9.15 10.97 -7.20
N ASN A 7 -10.17 10.15 -6.96
CA ASN A 7 -11.34 10.47 -6.15
C ASN A 7 -10.90 10.85 -4.72
N LEU A 8 -10.24 12.01 -4.58
CA LEU A 8 -9.62 12.53 -3.38
C LEU A 8 -10.68 12.94 -2.35
N GLY A 9 -11.93 13.14 -2.78
CA GLY A 9 -13.05 13.51 -1.91
C GLY A 9 -13.68 12.38 -1.10
N LYS A 10 -13.32 11.09 -1.33
CA LYS A 10 -13.96 9.95 -0.63
C LYS A 10 -12.99 8.96 0.01
N GLN A 11 -11.67 9.16 -0.09
CA GLN A 11 -10.69 8.20 0.42
C GLN A 11 -10.15 8.62 1.79
N HIS A 12 -10.23 7.72 2.77
CA HIS A 12 -9.70 7.99 4.10
C HIS A 12 -8.17 8.23 4.04
N PRO A 13 -7.60 9.18 4.82
CA PRO A 13 -6.16 9.48 4.83
C PRO A 13 -5.24 8.26 5.01
N ARG A 14 -5.73 7.23 5.70
CA ARG A 14 -5.03 5.95 5.86
C ARG A 14 -4.77 5.25 4.52
N ILE A 15 -5.77 5.18 3.64
CA ILE A 15 -5.63 4.55 2.32
C ILE A 15 -4.73 5.38 1.42
N ILE A 16 -4.84 6.71 1.47
CA ILE A 16 -3.95 7.62 0.73
C ILE A 16 -2.49 7.38 1.13
N ARG A 17 -2.22 7.20 2.43
CA ARG A 17 -0.87 6.90 2.93
C ARG A 17 -0.36 5.55 2.43
N GLU A 18 -1.19 4.50 2.48
CA GLU A 18 -0.82 3.18 1.96
C GLU A 18 -0.49 3.23 0.46
N LYS A 19 -1.26 3.99 -0.33
CA LYS A 19 -0.98 4.22 -1.75
C LYS A 19 0.37 4.90 -1.97
N LYS A 20 0.64 5.99 -1.22
CA LYS A 20 1.94 6.68 -1.28
C LYS A 20 3.10 5.76 -0.89
N THR A 21 2.90 4.90 0.11
CA THR A 21 3.92 3.95 0.55
C THR A 21 4.23 2.92 -0.53
N ILE A 22 3.21 2.25 -1.09
CA ILE A 22 3.44 1.23 -2.12
C ILE A 22 4.02 1.85 -3.40
N ASP A 23 3.58 3.05 -3.78
CA ASP A 23 4.14 3.82 -4.90
C ASP A 23 5.65 4.02 -4.74
N LYS A 24 6.10 4.55 -3.59
CA LYS A 24 7.53 4.74 -3.33
C LYS A 24 8.30 3.43 -3.31
N MET A 25 7.75 2.39 -2.70
CA MET A 25 8.40 1.08 -2.70
C MET A 25 8.56 0.51 -4.11
N VAL A 26 7.56 0.64 -4.98
CA VAL A 26 7.63 0.17 -6.37
C VAL A 26 8.71 0.94 -7.14
N HIS A 27 8.80 2.26 -6.99
CA HIS A 27 9.83 3.05 -7.64
C HIS A 27 11.26 2.66 -7.19
N ILE A 28 11.47 2.46 -5.88
CA ILE A 28 12.75 2.00 -5.33
C ILE A 28 13.12 0.64 -5.93
N TYR A 29 12.17 -0.29 -5.96
CA TYR A 29 12.39 -1.62 -6.51
C TYR A 29 12.73 -1.59 -8.01
N CYS A 30 11.91 -0.88 -8.79
CA CYS A 30 12.03 -0.78 -10.24
C CYS A 30 13.38 -0.17 -10.66
N LYS A 31 13.77 0.95 -10.04
CA LYS A 31 15.05 1.61 -10.32
C LYS A 31 16.23 0.67 -10.11
N SER A 32 16.17 -0.17 -9.06
CA SER A 32 17.28 -1.04 -8.70
C SER A 32 17.34 -2.36 -9.48
N HIS A 33 16.22 -2.88 -9.97
CA HIS A 33 16.19 -4.19 -10.63
C HIS A 33 16.09 -4.11 -12.15
N HIS A 34 15.49 -3.04 -12.67
CA HIS A 34 15.16 -2.92 -14.09
C HIS A 34 15.97 -1.81 -14.79
N ASN A 35 17.01 -1.27 -14.13
CA ASN A 35 17.93 -0.27 -14.68
C ASN A 35 17.26 0.95 -15.32
N ILE A 36 16.07 1.33 -14.85
CA ILE A 36 15.37 2.51 -15.35
C ILE A 36 16.07 3.76 -14.82
N LYS A 37 16.66 4.53 -15.73
CA LYS A 37 17.38 5.79 -15.41
C LYS A 37 16.44 6.98 -15.25
N SER A 38 15.23 6.91 -15.80
CA SER A 38 14.21 7.96 -15.69
C SER A 38 13.34 7.78 -14.45
N ASN A 39 12.51 8.78 -14.13
CA ASN A 39 11.56 8.71 -13.02
C ASN A 39 10.28 7.93 -13.40
N GLN A 40 10.35 7.07 -14.42
CA GLN A 40 9.23 6.26 -14.90
C GLN A 40 9.34 4.84 -14.34
N LEU A 41 8.20 4.14 -14.25
CA LEU A 41 8.18 2.70 -13.97
C LEU A 41 8.27 1.93 -15.28
N CYS A 42 8.87 0.74 -15.27
CA CYS A 42 8.67 -0.21 -16.36
C CYS A 42 7.22 -0.70 -16.36
N ASP A 43 6.77 -1.25 -17.49
CA ASP A 43 5.39 -1.74 -17.67
C ASP A 43 5.00 -2.74 -16.58
N GLU A 44 5.89 -3.67 -16.27
CA GLU A 44 5.67 -4.66 -15.23
C GLU A 44 5.43 -4.01 -13.85
N CYS A 45 6.22 -3.01 -13.47
CA CYS A 45 6.08 -2.33 -12.18
C CYS A 45 4.85 -1.42 -12.16
N ASN A 46 4.51 -0.81 -13.31
CA ASN A 46 3.32 0.00 -13.46
C ASN A 46 2.04 -0.83 -13.31
N GLU A 47 1.96 -1.99 -13.97
CA GLU A 47 0.83 -2.93 -13.86
C GLU A 47 0.61 -3.36 -12.40
N PHE A 48 1.68 -3.71 -11.70
CA PHE A 48 1.59 -4.05 -10.27
C PHE A 48 1.07 -2.88 -9.42
N LEU A 49 1.53 -1.65 -9.71
CA LEU A 49 1.13 -0.47 -8.95
C LEU A 49 -0.36 -0.14 -9.17
N GLU A 50 -0.83 -0.21 -10.42
CA GLU A 50 -2.24 -0.03 -10.74
C GLU A 50 -3.11 -1.09 -10.06
N TYR A 51 -2.70 -2.35 -10.11
CA TYR A 51 -3.35 -3.44 -9.39
C TYR A 51 -3.43 -3.16 -7.89
N ALA A 52 -2.33 -2.74 -7.27
CA ALA A 52 -2.28 -2.42 -5.85
C ALA A 52 -3.25 -1.27 -5.48
N PHE A 53 -3.32 -0.23 -6.31
CA PHE A 53 -4.23 0.89 -6.08
C PHE A 53 -5.70 0.47 -6.14
N ILE A 54 -6.10 -0.34 -7.12
CA ILE A 54 -7.46 -0.88 -7.21
C ILE A 54 -7.82 -1.68 -5.95
N ARG A 55 -6.89 -2.49 -5.42
CA ARG A 55 -7.10 -3.26 -4.19
C ARG A 55 -7.19 -2.38 -2.94
N LEU A 56 -6.41 -1.30 -2.88
CA LEU A 56 -6.47 -0.33 -1.78
C LEU A 56 -7.79 0.46 -1.79
N ASP A 57 -8.29 0.81 -2.97
CA ASP A 57 -9.57 1.51 -3.14
C ASP A 57 -10.75 0.69 -2.63
N LYS A 58 -10.72 -0.62 -2.92
CA LYS A 58 -11.76 -1.56 -2.51
C LYS A 58 -11.49 -2.20 -1.15
N CYS A 59 -10.54 -1.69 -0.37
CA CYS A 59 -10.15 -2.34 0.88
C CYS A 59 -11.31 -2.28 1.90
N PRO A 60 -11.78 -3.40 2.45
CA PRO A 60 -12.91 -3.38 3.39
C PRO A 60 -12.55 -2.76 4.75
N PHE A 61 -11.26 -2.72 5.10
CA PHE A 61 -10.75 -2.20 6.37
C PHE A 61 -10.64 -0.67 6.42
N GLN A 62 -10.41 -0.01 5.28
CA GLN A 62 -10.28 1.45 5.17
C GLN A 62 -9.39 2.07 6.28
N GLU A 63 -9.97 2.86 7.18
CA GLU A 63 -9.29 3.53 8.29
C GLU A 63 -8.65 2.57 9.31
N GLU A 64 -9.29 1.42 9.53
CA GLU A 64 -8.84 0.38 10.46
C GLU A 64 -7.74 -0.53 9.85
N LYS A 65 -7.34 -0.27 8.60
CA LYS A 65 -6.35 -1.10 7.89
C LYS A 65 -4.97 -1.00 8.55
N SER A 66 -4.42 -2.15 8.97
CA SER A 66 -2.99 -2.32 9.29
C SER A 66 -2.14 -2.33 7.99
N THR A 67 -0.93 -2.91 8.00
CA THR A 67 -0.16 -3.08 6.76
C THR A 67 -0.61 -4.32 5.99
N CYS A 68 -0.47 -4.30 4.66
CA CYS A 68 -0.82 -5.43 3.80
C CYS A 68 -0.12 -6.75 4.20
N GLY A 69 1.12 -6.68 4.70
CA GLY A 69 1.88 -7.86 5.13
C GLY A 69 1.30 -8.58 6.35
N LYS A 70 0.52 -7.89 7.20
CA LYS A 70 -0.14 -8.46 8.37
C LYS A 70 -1.65 -8.64 8.19
N CYS A 71 -2.18 -8.26 7.03
CA CYS A 71 -3.62 -8.25 6.81
C CYS A 71 -4.18 -9.69 6.83
N VAL A 72 -5.29 -9.89 7.53
CA VAL A 72 -5.94 -11.21 7.68
C VAL A 72 -6.72 -11.64 6.44
N VAL A 73 -6.91 -10.76 5.45
CA VAL A 73 -7.57 -11.10 4.19
C VAL A 73 -6.55 -11.27 3.06
N HIS A 74 -6.76 -12.30 2.25
CA HIS A 74 -5.99 -12.54 1.04
C HIS A 74 -6.64 -11.81 -0.14
N CYS A 75 -6.35 -10.50 -0.26
CA CYS A 75 -6.88 -9.67 -1.33
C CYS A 75 -6.03 -9.65 -2.61
N TYR A 76 -4.80 -10.16 -2.56
CA TYR A 76 -3.90 -10.22 -3.70
C TYR A 76 -3.96 -11.60 -4.34
N GLN A 77 -3.98 -11.65 -5.68
CA GLN A 77 -3.72 -12.89 -6.41
C GLN A 77 -2.33 -13.44 -6.04
N PRO A 78 -2.12 -14.76 -6.03
CA PRO A 78 -0.88 -15.37 -5.58
C PRO A 78 0.39 -14.76 -6.23
N GLN A 79 0.38 -14.59 -7.55
CA GLN A 79 1.52 -14.01 -8.29
C GLN A 79 1.79 -12.55 -7.88
N MET A 80 0.74 -11.72 -7.82
CA MET A 80 0.86 -10.32 -7.36
C MET A 80 1.28 -10.23 -5.89
N ARG A 81 0.90 -11.20 -5.05
CA ARG A 81 1.32 -11.27 -3.64
C ARG A 81 2.81 -11.55 -3.52
N GLU A 82 3.33 -12.49 -4.29
CA GLU A 82 4.77 -12.77 -4.29
C GLU A 82 5.57 -11.56 -4.78
N LYS A 83 5.08 -10.88 -5.80
CA LYS A 83 5.67 -9.61 -6.25
C LYS A 83 5.64 -8.53 -5.17
N ALA A 84 4.52 -8.37 -4.48
CA ALA A 84 4.41 -7.45 -3.35
C ALA A 84 5.43 -7.78 -2.24
N LYS A 85 5.62 -9.06 -1.90
CA LYS A 85 6.62 -9.49 -0.92
C LYS A 85 8.03 -9.13 -1.36
N LYS A 86 8.40 -9.38 -2.62
CA LYS A 86 9.72 -9.02 -3.18
C LYS A 86 9.96 -7.52 -3.07
N ILE A 87 8.98 -6.70 -3.50
CA ILE A 87 9.04 -5.24 -3.46
C ILE A 87 9.17 -4.74 -2.02
N MET A 88 8.33 -5.22 -1.09
CA MET A 88 8.34 -4.81 0.31
C MET A 88 9.66 -5.20 1.01
N ARG A 89 10.14 -6.43 0.80
CA ARG A 89 11.39 -6.92 1.39
C ARG A 89 12.60 -6.11 0.93
N TYR A 90 12.65 -5.77 -0.36
CA TYR A 90 13.74 -4.97 -0.90
C TYR A 90 13.65 -3.50 -0.50
N SER A 91 12.48 -2.92 -0.65
CA SER A 91 12.29 -1.46 -0.59
C SER A 91 12.02 -0.96 0.82
N GLY A 92 11.48 -1.80 1.72
CA GLY A 92 11.15 -1.44 3.09
C GLY A 92 12.33 -0.82 3.85
N PRO A 93 13.47 -1.51 3.99
CA PRO A 93 14.66 -0.95 4.65
C PRO A 93 15.22 0.30 3.94
N ARG A 94 15.12 0.34 2.61
CA ARG A 94 15.64 1.43 1.77
C ARG A 94 14.74 2.66 1.76
N MET A 95 13.46 2.53 2.12
CA MET A 95 12.50 3.62 2.13
C MET A 95 12.90 4.72 3.11
N LEU A 96 13.63 4.39 4.19
CA LEU A 96 14.17 5.37 5.14
C LEU A 96 15.08 6.40 4.46
N LEU A 97 15.84 5.99 3.44
CA LEU A 97 16.76 6.85 2.70
C LEU A 97 16.03 7.78 1.71
N HIS A 98 14.86 7.38 1.23
CA HIS A 98 14.12 8.10 0.20
C HIS A 98 12.93 8.92 0.75
N SER A 99 12.30 8.44 1.82
CA SER A 99 11.14 9.08 2.43
C SER A 99 11.07 8.69 3.93
N PRO A 100 11.88 9.32 4.80
CA PRO A 100 12.04 8.90 6.19
C PRO A 100 10.74 8.99 6.98
N ILE A 101 9.95 10.05 6.78
CA ILE A 101 8.65 10.24 7.46
C ILE A 101 7.67 9.12 7.09
N LEU A 102 7.58 8.80 5.79
CA LEU A 102 6.67 7.75 5.29
C LEU A 102 7.13 6.36 5.73
N ALA A 103 8.44 6.12 5.76
CA ALA A 103 9.05 4.90 6.30
C ALA A 103 8.73 4.70 7.78
N LEU A 104 8.88 5.73 8.60
CA LEU A 104 8.53 5.66 10.01
C LEU A 104 7.04 5.33 10.21
N HIS A 105 6.16 6.01 9.47
CA HIS A 105 4.73 5.72 9.50
C HIS A 105 4.42 4.27 9.12
N HIS A 106 5.04 3.76 8.05
CA HIS A 106 4.86 2.38 7.62
C HIS A 106 5.33 1.36 8.66
N LEU A 107 6.46 1.63 9.33
CA LEU A 107 6.96 0.77 10.41
C LEU A 107 6.03 0.78 11.63
N ILE A 108 5.54 1.97 12.04
CA ILE A 108 4.58 2.12 13.13
C ILE A 108 3.27 1.41 12.80
N ASP A 109 2.74 1.61 11.59
CA ASP A 109 1.55 0.92 11.11
C ASP A 109 1.75 -0.60 11.04
N GLY A 110 2.99 -1.04 10.77
CA GLY A 110 3.40 -2.43 10.86
C GLY A 110 3.36 -3.00 12.28
N ARG A 111 3.38 -2.19 13.34
CA ARG A 111 3.22 -2.64 14.73
C ARG A 111 1.77 -2.82 15.14
N LYS A 112 0.80 -2.24 14.40
CA LYS A 112 -0.63 -2.40 14.70
C LYS A 112 -1.06 -3.85 14.56
N LYS A 113 -1.86 -4.33 15.53
CA LYS A 113 -2.48 -5.66 15.45
C LYS A 113 -3.44 -5.69 14.26
N PRO A 114 -3.43 -6.74 13.43
CA PRO A 114 -4.42 -6.86 12.38
C PRO A 114 -5.79 -7.12 12.99
N GLN A 115 -6.82 -6.50 12.42
CA GLN A 115 -8.21 -6.68 12.82
C GLN A 115 -8.93 -7.58 11.82
N THR A 116 -9.91 -8.33 12.30
CA THR A 116 -10.83 -9.11 11.47
C THR A 116 -11.94 -8.24 10.92
N LEU A 117 -12.59 -8.71 9.85
CA LEU A 117 -13.73 -8.01 9.26
C LEU A 117 -14.93 -7.92 10.22
N LYS A 118 -15.07 -8.88 11.14
CA LYS A 118 -16.13 -8.88 12.16
C LYS A 118 -15.91 -7.71 13.14
N GLU A 119 -14.70 -7.62 13.71
CA GLU A 119 -14.31 -6.55 14.65
C GLU A 119 -14.49 -5.16 14.04
N VAL A 120 -14.11 -4.99 12.76
CA VAL A 120 -14.26 -3.70 12.05
C VAL A 120 -15.72 -3.32 11.85
N LYS A 121 -16.59 -4.29 11.54
CA LYS A 121 -18.03 -4.06 11.40
C LYS A 121 -18.66 -3.68 12.74
N GLU A 122 -18.31 -4.36 13.82
CA GLU A 122 -18.79 -4.07 15.17
C GLU A 122 -18.41 -2.67 15.64
N LYS A 123 -17.16 -2.24 15.41
CA LYS A 123 -16.72 -0.87 15.72
C LYS A 123 -17.51 0.19 14.96
N LYS A 124 -17.79 -0.04 13.68
CA LYS A 124 -18.59 0.90 12.86
C LYS A 124 -20.03 1.01 13.36
N SER A 125 -20.63 -0.12 13.75
CA SER A 125 -21.97 -0.14 14.36
C SER A 125 -22.02 0.66 15.66
N LYS A 126 -21.00 0.56 16.52
CA LYS A 126 -20.93 1.31 17.78
C LYS A 126 -20.67 2.81 17.62
N LYS A 127 -20.09 3.24 16.50
CA LYS A 127 -19.78 4.65 16.21
C LYS A 127 -20.96 5.41 15.55
N SER A 128 -22.00 4.67 15.15
CA SER A 128 -23.20 5.20 14.49
C SER A 128 -24.45 5.17 15.37
N SER A 129 -24.31 4.67 16.61
CA SER A 129 -25.26 4.83 17.72
C SER A 129 -24.76 5.93 18.66
#